data_AF-A0A925XAZ7-F1
#
_entry.id   AF-A0A925XAZ7-F1
#
_cell.length_a   1.000
_cell.length_b   1.000
_cell.length_c   1.000
_cell.angle_alpha   90.00
_cell.angle_beta   90.00
_cell.angle_gamma   90.00
#
_symmetry.space_group_name_H-M   'P 1'
#
loop_
_entity.id
_entity.type
_entity.pdbx_description
1 polymer ?
#
loop_
_entity_poly.entity_id
_entity_poly.type
_entity_poly.pdbx_seq_one_letter_code
_entity_poly.pdbx_strand_id
1 'polypeptide(L)' 'MKTAEKKSKPSVKKDPCWDGYQQAGTKKKDGKTVPNCIPESKPAQK' A
#
# COMPACT_ATOMS: atom_id res chain seq x y z
N MET A 1 -17.03 -22.70 -11.23
CA MET A 1 -15.83 -22.65 -12.11
C MET A 1 -14.86 -21.64 -11.54
N LYS A 2 -13.63 -22.09 -11.26
CA LYS A 2 -12.58 -21.33 -10.59
C LYS A 2 -11.55 -21.01 -11.66
N THR A 3 -11.61 -19.81 -12.22
CA THR A 3 -10.69 -19.33 -13.27
C THR A 3 -10.29 -17.92 -12.85
N ALA A 4 -9.14 -17.66 -12.24
CA ALA A 4 -7.78 -17.81 -12.75
C ALA A 4 -7.51 -16.97 -14.02
N GLU A 5 -7.83 -15.68 -13.98
CA GLU A 5 -7.28 -14.71 -14.94
C GLU A 5 -5.98 -14.12 -14.40
N LYS A 6 -4.90 -14.85 -14.69
CA LYS A 6 -3.51 -14.47 -14.45
C LYS A 6 -2.88 -14.15 -15.81
N LYS A 7 -2.69 -12.85 -16.11
CA LYS A 7 -1.77 -12.22 -17.10
C LYS A 7 -2.16 -10.74 -17.12
N SER A 8 -1.32 -9.73 -16.98
CA SER A 8 0.10 -9.57 -17.25
C SER A 8 0.55 -8.28 -16.52
N LYS A 9 1.75 -8.27 -15.95
CA LYS A 9 2.39 -7.24 -15.10
C LYS A 9 1.79 -5.79 -15.13
N PRO A 10 1.40 -5.24 -13.96
CA PRO A 10 1.96 -3.96 -13.55
C PRO A 10 2.34 -4.02 -12.07
N SER A 11 3.64 -4.06 -11.77
CA SER A 11 4.15 -3.77 -10.41
C SER A 11 4.05 -2.27 -10.13
N VAL A 12 2.90 -1.69 -10.40
CA VAL A 12 2.43 -0.42 -9.83
C VAL A 12 1.02 -0.77 -9.42
N LYS A 13 0.90 -1.63 -8.39
CA LYS A 13 -0.21 -1.47 -7.47
C LYS A 13 -0.21 0.02 -7.17
N LYS A 14 -1.32 0.72 -7.38
CA LYS A 14 -1.44 2.07 -6.85
C LYS A 14 -1.50 1.91 -5.33
N ASP A 15 -0.36 1.61 -4.74
CA ASP A 15 -0.15 1.70 -3.32
C ASP A 15 -0.61 3.12 -2.99
N PRO A 16 -1.62 3.28 -2.14
CA PRO A 16 -2.17 4.60 -1.83
C PRO A 16 -1.20 5.44 -0.99
N CYS A 17 0.03 4.94 -0.85
CA CYS A 17 1.13 5.43 -0.08
C CYS A 17 2.29 5.75 -1.01
N TRP A 18 3.10 6.72 -0.62
CA TRP A 18 4.30 7.10 -1.37
C TRP A 18 5.32 5.95 -1.42
N ASP A 19 6.24 6.01 -2.37
CA ASP A 19 7.33 5.03 -2.48
C ASP A 19 8.11 4.97 -1.14
N GLY A 20 8.32 3.75 -0.62
CA GLY A 20 8.89 3.53 0.70
C GLY A 20 7.93 3.69 1.88
N TYR A 21 6.62 3.83 1.62
CA TYR A 21 5.58 3.79 2.66
C TYR A 21 4.57 2.66 2.37
N GLN A 22 4.27 1.87 3.39
CA GLN A 22 3.25 0.83 3.34
C GLN A 22 1.95 1.25 4.01
N GLN A 23 0.84 0.78 3.45
CA GLN A 23 -0.47 0.98 4.05
C GLN A 23 -0.62 0.08 5.29
N ALA A 24 -0.62 0.69 6.47
CA ALA A 24 -0.89 0.01 7.75
C ALA A 24 -2.39 -0.04 8.11
N GLY A 25 -3.26 0.54 7.28
CA GLY A 25 -4.71 0.57 7.49
C GLY A 25 -5.34 1.85 6.94
N THR A 26 -6.39 2.32 7.59
CA THR A 26 -7.03 3.62 7.30
C THR A 26 -7.11 4.46 8.57
N LYS A 27 -7.10 5.78 8.43
CA LYS A 27 -7.17 6.78 9.51
C LYS A 27 -8.19 7.84 9.14
N LYS A 28 -8.87 8.43 10.12
CA LYS A 28 -9.70 9.63 9.90
C LYS A 28 -8.81 10.88 9.95
N LYS A 29 -8.82 11.67 8.89
CA LYS A 29 -8.17 12.99 8.80
C LYS A 29 -9.19 13.97 8.25
N ASP A 30 -9.49 15.04 9.01
CA ASP A 30 -10.48 16.06 8.64
C ASP A 30 -11.87 15.48 8.31
N GLY A 31 -12.32 14.50 9.11
CA GLY A 31 -13.60 13.80 8.91
C GLY A 31 -13.63 12.83 7.72
N LYS A 32 -12.55 12.73 6.94
CA LYS A 32 -12.41 11.80 5.80
C LYS A 32 -11.56 10.59 6.18
N THR A 33 -11.93 9.42 5.66
CA THR A 33 -11.13 8.20 5.83
C THR A 33 -10.03 8.17 4.78
N VAL A 34 -8.78 8.33 5.23
CA VAL A 34 -7.57 8.31 4.40
C VAL A 34 -6.73 7.06 4.71
N PRO A 35 -5.96 6.53 3.76
CA PRO A 35 -5.06 5.42 4.03
C PRO A 35 -3.96 5.84 5.01
N ASN A 36 -3.66 4.99 6.00
CA ASN A 36 -2.59 5.22 6.96
C ASN A 36 -1.29 4.65 6.40
N CYS A 37 -0.47 5.53 5.83
CA CYS A 37 0.82 5.16 5.23
C CYS A 37 1.93 5.31 6.26
N ILE A 38 2.64 4.22 6.57
CA ILE A 38 3.78 4.19 7.48
C ILE A 38 5.06 3.93 6.69
N PRO A 39 6.21 4.48 7.09
CA PRO A 39 7.47 4.18 6.41
C PRO A 39 7.71 2.68 6.47
N GLU A 40 8.01 2.09 5.32
CA GLU A 40 8.50 0.73 5.24
C GLU A 40 9.81 0.70 6.01
N SER A 41 9.78 0.16 7.23
CA SER A 41 10.98 -0.05 8.01
C SER A 41 11.82 -1.08 7.26
N LYS A 42 12.71 -0.62 6.38
CA LYS A 42 13.87 -1.41 5.97
C LYS A 42 14.67 -1.62 7.25
N PRO A 43 14.73 -2.86 7.81
CA PRO A 43 15.55 -3.08 8.98
C PRO A 43 17.01 -2.79 8.58
N ALA A 44 17.69 -2.02 9.42
CA ALA A 44 19.08 -1.57 9.32
C ALA A 44 19.31 -0.25 8.56
N GLN A 45 19.33 0.86 9.31
CA GLN A 45 20.53 1.72 9.37
C GLN A 45 20.76 2.14 10.83
N LYS A 46 21.42 1.26 11.57
CA LYS A 46 22.32 1.62 12.66
C LYS A 46 23.62 0.85 12.45
#